data_AF-A0A7K2JBQ8-F1
#
_entry.id   AF-A0A7K2JBQ8-F1
#
_cell.length_a   1.000
_cell.length_b   1.000
_cell.length_c   1.000
_cell.angle_alpha   90.00
_cell.angle_beta   90.00
_cell.angle_gamma   90.00
#
_symmetry.space_group_name_H-M   'P 1'
#
loop_
_entity.id
_entity.type
_entity.pdbx_description
1 polymer ?
#
loop_
_entity_poly.entity_id
_entity_poly.type
_entity_poly.pdbx_seq_one_letter_code
_entity_poly.pdbx_strand_id
1 'polypeptide(L)'
;PTAYNRTTSSGWIKESLAVMAQHGIPGTYEGIHRNIIRESSGNPNAINNWDSNAAKGTPSKGLLQVIDPTFRAYHVPGTSTDSYDPVANIVAACNYAADRYGSIDNVFGAY
;
A
#
# COMPACT_ATOMS: atom_id res chain seq x y z
N PRO A 1 19.92 -13.13 11.21
CA PRO A 1 18.84 -12.74 10.28
C PRO A 1 17.46 -13.19 10.81
N THR A 2 16.73 -12.27 11.44
CA THR A 2 15.36 -12.55 11.91
C THR A 2 14.48 -12.67 10.68
N ALA A 3 14.12 -13.90 10.32
CA ALA A 3 13.17 -14.15 9.24
C ALA A 3 11.84 -13.51 9.66
N TYR A 4 11.54 -12.34 9.09
CA TYR A 4 10.20 -11.78 9.22
C TYR A 4 9.21 -12.80 8.67
N ASN A 5 8.21 -13.15 9.48
CA ASN A 5 7.15 -14.02 9.01
C ASN A 5 6.34 -13.23 7.96
N ARG A 6 6.68 -13.45 6.69
CA ARG A 6 6.16 -12.76 5.48
C ARG A 6 4.67 -12.99 5.22
N THR A 7 3.93 -13.58 6.16
CA THR A 7 2.49 -13.86 6.05
C THR A 7 1.64 -13.00 6.99
N THR A 8 2.27 -12.11 7.76
CA THR A 8 1.58 -11.22 8.70
C THR A 8 1.68 -9.77 8.24
N SER A 9 0.72 -8.94 8.63
CA SER A 9 0.74 -7.49 8.35
C SER A 9 2.04 -6.83 8.81
N SER A 10 2.60 -7.24 9.95
CA SER A 10 3.90 -6.72 10.42
C SER A 10 5.07 -7.11 9.51
N GLY A 11 5.06 -8.34 8.97
CA GLY A 11 6.07 -8.80 8.02
C GLY A 11 6.03 -8.00 6.72
N TRP A 12 4.84 -7.82 6.15
CA TRP A 12 4.66 -7.06 4.91
C TRP A 12 5.08 -5.61 5.05
N ILE A 13 4.75 -4.94 6.17
CA ILE A 13 5.15 -3.55 6.40
C ILE A 13 6.68 -3.44 6.45
N LYS A 14 7.36 -4.35 7.15
CA LYS A 14 8.82 -4.28 7.29
C LYS A 14 9.56 -4.58 5.99
N GLU A 15 9.04 -5.52 5.20
CA GLU A 15 9.54 -5.77 3.85
C GLU A 15 9.32 -4.55 2.94
N SER A 16 8.13 -3.93 3.02
CA SER A 16 7.83 -2.70 2.29
C SER A 16 8.75 -1.55 2.67
N LEU A 17 9.03 -1.35 3.96
CA LEU A 17 9.98 -0.35 4.44
C LEU A 17 11.40 -0.59 3.89
N ALA A 18 11.82 -1.85 3.77
CA ALA A 18 13.11 -2.19 3.19
C ALA A 18 13.18 -1.84 1.68
N VAL A 19 12.10 -2.07 0.93
CA VAL A 19 12.00 -1.65 -0.47
C VAL A 19 11.94 -0.13 -0.58
N MET A 20 11.07 0.52 0.21
CA MET A 20 10.93 1.97 0.25
C MET A 20 12.26 2.68 0.53
N ALA A 21 13.06 2.17 1.47
CA ALA A 21 14.38 2.71 1.78
C ALA A 21 15.35 2.64 0.59
N GLN A 22 15.30 1.57 -0.22
CA GLN A 22 16.14 1.44 -1.43
C GLN A 22 15.75 2.44 -2.53
N HIS A 23 14.48 2.86 -2.54
CA HIS A 23 13.92 3.78 -3.54
C HIS A 23 13.74 5.22 -3.03
N GLY A 24 14.17 5.53 -1.80
CA GLY A 24 14.04 6.87 -1.22
C GLY A 24 12.60 7.28 -0.91
N ILE A 25 11.69 6.32 -0.70
CA ILE A 25 10.28 6.59 -0.39
C ILE A 25 10.14 6.73 1.13
N PRO A 26 9.71 7.89 1.66
CA PRO A 26 9.55 8.10 3.10
C PRO A 26 8.31 7.38 3.66
N GLY A 27 8.41 6.96 4.92
CA GLY A 27 7.29 6.44 5.70
C GLY A 27 7.73 5.66 6.93
N THR A 28 6.81 5.51 7.88
CA THR A 28 7.04 4.75 9.12
C THR A 28 6.17 3.50 9.20
N TYR A 29 6.58 2.57 10.07
CA TYR A 29 5.78 1.37 10.34
C TYR A 29 4.38 1.76 10.85
N GLU A 30 4.32 2.73 11.75
CA GLU A 30 3.09 3.20 12.40
C GLU A 30 2.18 3.91 11.40
N GLY A 31 2.73 4.75 10.51
CA GLY A 31 2.00 5.39 9.43
C GLY A 31 1.37 4.37 8.49
N ILE A 32 2.14 3.39 8.04
CA ILE A 32 1.63 2.32 7.17
C ILE A 32 0.56 1.50 7.90
N HIS A 33 0.87 1.01 9.11
CA HIS A 33 -0.04 0.19 9.90
C HIS A 33 -1.39 0.89 10.16
N ARG A 34 -1.36 2.17 10.54
CA ARG A 34 -2.56 2.98 10.77
C ARG A 34 -3.46 3.01 9.54
N ASN A 35 -2.87 3.29 8.38
CA ASN A 35 -3.64 3.35 7.13
C ASN A 35 -4.15 1.95 6.74
N ILE A 36 -3.37 0.88 6.88
CA ILE A 36 -3.83 -0.50 6.60
C ILE A 36 -5.06 -0.87 7.42
N ILE A 37 -5.05 -0.60 8.73
CA ILE A 37 -6.19 -0.93 9.60
C ILE A 37 -7.43 -0.14 9.19
N ARG A 38 -7.28 1.15 8.84
CA ARG A 38 -8.38 1.99 8.38
C ARG A 38 -8.99 1.49 7.06
N GLU A 39 -8.13 1.15 6.09
CA GLU A 39 -8.55 0.88 4.71
C GLU A 39 -9.07 -0.55 4.52
N SER A 40 -8.47 -1.54 5.17
CA SER A 40 -8.77 -2.95 4.88
C SER A 40 -8.94 -3.83 6.12
N SER A 41 -8.78 -3.28 7.33
CA SER A 41 -8.66 -4.06 8.57
C SER A 41 -7.55 -5.14 8.48
N GLY A 42 -6.53 -4.91 7.64
CA GLY A 42 -5.45 -5.86 7.41
C GLY A 42 -5.74 -6.98 6.40
N ASN A 43 -6.86 -6.90 5.67
CA ASN A 43 -7.20 -7.90 4.64
C ASN A 43 -6.52 -7.56 3.29
N PRO A 44 -5.53 -8.34 2.83
CA PRO A 44 -4.86 -8.08 1.56
C PRO A 44 -5.74 -8.33 0.34
N ASN A 45 -6.87 -9.02 0.48
CA ASN A 45 -7.83 -9.28 -0.59
C ASN A 45 -9.05 -8.35 -0.53
N ALA A 46 -8.98 -7.26 0.25
CA ALA A 46 -10.07 -6.28 0.33
C ALA A 46 -10.30 -5.61 -1.04
N ILE A 47 -11.57 -5.45 -1.41
CA ILE A 47 -12.00 -4.77 -2.63
C ILE A 47 -13.24 -3.93 -2.32
N ASN A 48 -13.23 -2.67 -2.74
CA ASN A 48 -14.40 -1.81 -2.67
C ASN A 48 -15.17 -1.85 -4.00
N ASN A 49 -16.42 -2.29 -3.96
CA ASN A 49 -17.26 -2.43 -5.16
C ASN A 49 -18.40 -1.40 -5.24
N TRP A 50 -18.46 -0.43 -4.32
CA TRP A 50 -19.64 0.43 -4.16
C TRP A 50 -19.39 1.90 -4.50
N ASP A 51 -18.13 2.32 -4.64
CA ASP A 51 -17.79 3.71 -4.91
C ASP A 51 -17.77 4.07 -6.41
N SER A 52 -17.47 5.33 -6.70
CA SER A 52 -17.41 5.82 -8.09
C SER A 52 -16.29 5.19 -8.91
N ASN A 53 -15.22 4.68 -8.29
CA ASN A 53 -14.13 4.00 -8.98
C ASN A 53 -14.54 2.59 -9.36
N ALA A 54 -15.27 1.90 -8.49
CA ALA A 54 -15.90 0.62 -8.79
C ALA A 54 -16.91 0.75 -9.93
N ALA A 55 -17.75 1.79 -9.92
CA ALA A 55 -18.67 2.08 -11.02
C ALA A 55 -17.97 2.35 -12.36
N LYS A 56 -16.73 2.88 -12.33
CA LYS A 56 -15.87 3.09 -13.49
C LYS A 56 -15.04 1.86 -13.89
N GLY A 57 -15.18 0.73 -13.18
CA GLY A 57 -14.47 -0.51 -13.45
C GLY A 57 -13.04 -0.58 -12.89
N THR A 58 -12.64 0.37 -12.04
CA THR A 58 -11.32 0.41 -11.40
C THR A 58 -11.46 0.45 -9.87
N PRO A 59 -12.05 -0.59 -9.24
CA PRO A 59 -12.26 -0.60 -7.80
C PRO A 59 -10.94 -0.51 -7.05
N SER A 60 -10.98 0.12 -5.86
CA SER A 60 -9.89 0.12 -4.90
C SER A 60 -9.64 -1.29 -4.35
N LYS A 61 -8.36 -1.67 -4.21
CA LYS A 61 -7.95 -3.03 -3.84
C LYS A 61 -6.80 -3.07 -2.84
N GLY A 62 -6.72 -4.18 -2.12
CA GLY A 62 -5.59 -4.54 -1.28
C GLY A 62 -5.55 -3.79 0.05
N LEU A 63 -4.41 -3.90 0.72
CA LEU A 63 -4.22 -3.44 2.10
C LEU A 63 -4.47 -1.95 2.29
N LEU A 64 -4.09 -1.13 1.30
CA LEU A 64 -4.25 0.33 1.31
C LEU A 64 -5.26 0.83 0.29
N GLN A 65 -6.13 -0.04 -0.23
CA GLN A 65 -7.27 0.32 -1.09
C GLN A 65 -6.88 1.20 -2.29
N VAL A 66 -5.82 0.81 -3.01
CA VAL A 66 -5.31 1.54 -4.19
C VAL A 66 -6.08 1.12 -5.44
N ILE A 67 -6.44 2.08 -6.29
CA ILE A 67 -7.05 1.81 -7.61
C ILE A 67 -5.97 1.43 -8.64
N ASP A 68 -6.36 0.63 -9.65
CA ASP A 68 -5.43 0.11 -10.67
C ASP A 68 -4.59 1.20 -11.39
N PRO A 69 -5.16 2.35 -11.83
CA PRO A 69 -4.37 3.40 -12.46
C PRO A 69 -3.27 3.97 -11.56
N THR A 70 -3.57 4.18 -10.27
CA THR A 70 -2.60 4.68 -9.29
C THR A 70 -1.54 3.62 -9.00
N PHE A 71 -1.95 2.36 -8.79
CA PHE A 71 -1.00 1.27 -8.57
C PHE A 71 0.01 1.17 -9.71
N ARG A 72 -0.45 1.25 -10.96
CA ARG A 72 0.42 1.20 -12.14
C ARG A 72 1.34 2.41 -12.27
N ALA A 73 0.84 3.61 -11.97
CA ALA A 73 1.63 4.84 -12.06
C ALA A 73 2.73 4.91 -10.99
N TYR A 74 2.48 4.35 -9.81
CA TYR A 74 3.39 4.42 -8.65
C TYR A 74 4.03 3.08 -8.30
N HIS A 75 3.90 2.07 -9.17
CA HIS A 75 4.56 0.77 -9.01
C HIS A 75 6.07 0.95 -8.84
N VAL A 76 6.65 0.19 -7.92
CA VAL A 76 8.08 0.26 -7.62
C VAL A 76 8.77 -1.00 -8.18
N PRO A 77 9.79 -0.85 -9.05
CA PRO A 77 10.53 -1.97 -9.61
C PRO A 77 11.07 -2.90 -8.52
N GLY A 78 11.03 -4.22 -8.78
CA GLY A 78 11.44 -5.23 -7.80
C GLY A 78 10.29 -5.72 -6.90
N THR A 79 9.09 -5.16 -7.01
CA THR A 79 7.87 -5.68 -6.38
C THR A 79 6.96 -6.38 -7.41
N SER A 80 6.00 -7.18 -6.93
CA SER A 80 4.98 -7.81 -7.78
C SER A 80 4.19 -6.78 -8.60
N THR A 81 3.68 -7.17 -9.76
CA THR A 81 2.74 -6.37 -10.55
C THR A 81 1.27 -6.64 -10.18
N ASP A 82 1.01 -7.53 -9.23
CA ASP A 82 -0.32 -7.78 -8.69
C ASP A 82 -0.66 -6.77 -7.59
N SER A 83 -1.75 -6.02 -7.76
CA SER A 83 -2.24 -5.06 -6.77
C SER A 83 -2.69 -5.68 -5.45
N TYR A 84 -2.96 -6.99 -5.39
CA TYR A 84 -3.27 -7.72 -4.16
C TYR A 84 -2.02 -8.23 -3.42
N ASP A 85 -0.85 -8.20 -4.07
CA ASP A 85 0.40 -8.51 -3.38
C ASP A 85 0.61 -7.48 -2.24
N PRO A 86 0.73 -7.93 -0.98
CA PRO A 86 0.80 -7.03 0.16
C PRO A 86 1.92 -6.01 0.07
N VAL A 87 3.11 -6.43 -0.38
CA VAL A 87 4.28 -5.56 -0.43
C VAL A 87 4.15 -4.58 -1.59
N ALA A 88 3.77 -5.04 -2.78
CA ALA A 88 3.57 -4.16 -3.93
C ALA A 88 2.47 -3.12 -3.65
N ASN A 89 1.36 -3.53 -3.02
CA ASN A 89 0.26 -2.64 -2.67
C ASN A 89 0.72 -1.54 -1.68
N ILE A 90 1.44 -1.94 -0.62
CA ILE A 90 1.96 -1.00 0.37
C ILE A 90 2.94 -0.02 -0.26
N VAL A 91 3.92 -0.53 -1.00
CA VAL A 91 5.00 0.28 -1.57
C VAL A 91 4.44 1.26 -2.61
N ALA A 92 3.53 0.83 -3.49
CA ALA A 92 2.89 1.71 -4.47
C ALA A 92 2.05 2.82 -3.80
N ALA A 93 1.28 2.48 -2.76
CA ALA A 93 0.52 3.47 -1.99
C ALA A 93 1.42 4.48 -1.27
N CYS A 94 2.53 4.02 -0.68
CA CYS A 94 3.49 4.90 -0.02
C CYS A 94 4.21 5.81 -1.00
N ASN A 95 4.53 5.30 -2.20
CA ASN A 95 5.12 6.11 -3.27
C ASN A 95 4.15 7.20 -3.74
N TYR A 96 2.87 6.87 -3.94
CA TYR A 96 1.82 7.86 -4.18
C TYR A 96 1.72 8.88 -3.03
N ALA A 97 1.69 8.41 -1.78
CA ALA A 97 1.57 9.30 -0.63
C ALA A 97 2.79 10.23 -0.47
N ALA A 98 3.99 9.76 -0.81
CA ALA A 98 5.19 10.58 -0.82
C ALA A 98 5.11 11.70 -1.86
N ASP A 99 4.67 11.39 -3.08
CA ASP A 99 4.52 12.38 -4.16
C ASP A 99 3.42 13.43 -3.84
N ARG A 100 2.31 13.01 -3.22
CA ARG A 100 1.16 13.89 -2.95
C ARG A 100 1.23 14.62 -1.62
N TYR A 101 1.79 14.00 -0.59
CA TYR A 101 1.72 14.46 0.80
C TYR A 101 3.07 14.46 1.52
N GLY A 102 4.16 14.11 0.83
CA GLY A 102 5.52 14.03 1.38
C GLY A 102 5.82 12.77 2.19
N SER A 103 4.81 12.06 2.70
CA SER A 103 4.94 10.73 3.34
C SER A 103 3.56 10.13 3.60
N ILE A 104 3.50 8.80 3.68
CA ILE A 104 2.35 8.05 4.21
C ILE A 104 1.95 8.50 5.63
N ASP A 105 2.90 9.02 6.40
CA ASP A 105 2.69 9.49 7.77
C ASP A 105 1.74 10.69 7.83
N ASN A 106 1.70 11.48 6.76
CA ASN A 106 0.86 12.67 6.60
C ASN A 106 -0.56 12.35 6.08
N VAL A 107 -0.86 11.07 5.85
CA VAL A 107 -2.18 10.64 5.34
C VAL A 107 -3.12 10.30 6.49
N PHE A 108 -4.22 11.04 6.59
CA PHE A 108 -5.23 10.88 7.64
C PHE A 108 -6.63 10.49 7.09
N GLY A 109 -6.82 10.45 5.77
CA GLY A 109 -8.07 10.09 5.11
C GLY A 109 -7.87 9.17 3.89
N ALA A 110 -8.96 8.82 3.20
CA ALA A 110 -8.94 7.96 2.02
C ALA A 110 -8.19 8.60 0.83
N TYR A 111 -7.60 7.75 -0.02
CA TYR A 111 -6.79 8.11 -1.19
C TYR A 111 -7.61 8.51 -2.41
#